data_AF-A0A5D2WF39-F1
#
_entry.id   AF-A0A5D2WF39-F1
#
_cell.length_a   1.000
_cell.length_b   1.000
_cell.length_c   1.000
_cell.angle_alpha   90.00
_cell.angle_beta   90.00
_cell.angle_gamma   90.00
#
_symmetry.space_group_name_H-M   'P 1'
#
loop_
_entity.id
_entity.type
_entity.pdbx_description
1 polymer ?
#
loop_
_entity_poly.entity_id
_entity_poly.type
_entity_poly.pdbx_seq_one_letter_code
_entity_poly.pdbx_strand_id
1 'polypeptide(L)'
;MVGLGDNNNPSCQNNISSKAKDKKKNKKKKRGGSKRKMTAEQTSAFKSVTEWVYLDRHQNPNSSSTAGLSSWVVDDFGVQKSLGRGMEKMVFELHSHSKHSDGFLSPSKLVERAHGNGVKVLALTDHDTMSGITEAVEAARRFGIKIIPGVEISTIFSPRNPEMEEPVHILAYYSGCGPMRYEELDKLLANIREGRYVRAKDIVLKLNKLKLPLKWEHVTKIAGKGVAPGRLHVARAMVEAGYVENLKQAFARYLYDGGPAYSTGSEPLAEEAVQLICETGGLAVLAHP
;
A
#
# COMPACT_ATOMS: atom_id res chain seq x y z
N MET A 1 -7.24 -54.00 59.00
CA MET A 1 -5.96 -54.29 59.67
C MET A 1 -4.96 -53.25 59.17
N VAL A 2 -5.02 -52.05 59.79
CA VAL A 2 -3.98 -51.40 60.63
C VAL A 2 -2.83 -50.83 59.78
N GLY A 3 -2.42 -49.55 59.84
CA GLY A 3 -2.72 -48.41 60.72
C GLY A 3 -2.41 -47.08 59.99
N LEU A 4 -2.99 -45.93 60.33
CA LEU A 4 -2.90 -45.10 61.56
C LEU A 4 -1.76 -44.07 61.54
N GLY A 5 -2.09 -42.82 61.93
CA GLY A 5 -1.18 -41.72 62.26
C GLY A 5 -1.62 -40.37 61.66
N ASP A 6 -2.73 -39.77 62.08
CA ASP A 6 -2.98 -38.91 63.25
C ASP A 6 -2.58 -37.42 63.14
N ASN A 7 -3.64 -36.61 63.30
CA ASN A 7 -3.81 -35.23 63.75
C ASN A 7 -2.63 -34.50 64.43
N ASN A 8 -2.51 -33.18 64.17
CA ASN A 8 -2.68 -32.13 65.20
C ASN A 8 -2.61 -30.70 64.63
N ASN A 9 -3.62 -29.89 64.97
CA ASN A 9 -3.59 -28.43 65.12
C ASN A 9 -3.30 -28.14 66.63
N PRO A 10 -3.13 -26.92 67.19
CA PRO A 10 -3.02 -25.55 66.65
C PRO A 10 -1.93 -24.66 67.34
N SER A 11 -1.95 -23.36 67.01
CA SER A 11 -1.67 -22.18 67.88
C SER A 11 -0.40 -21.33 67.66
N CYS A 12 -0.69 -20.04 67.48
CA CYS A 12 -0.01 -18.83 67.99
C CYS A 12 1.50 -18.65 67.78
N GLN A 13 1.88 -17.59 67.03
CA GLN A 13 2.32 -16.34 67.65
C GLN A 13 2.64 -15.26 66.60
N ASN A 14 2.24 -14.03 66.95
CA ASN A 14 2.62 -12.78 66.32
C ASN A 14 4.15 -12.65 66.18
N ASN A 15 4.63 -12.07 65.07
CA ASN A 15 5.49 -10.90 65.21
C ASN A 15 5.61 -10.07 63.93
N ILE A 16 5.51 -8.78 64.19
CA ILE A 16 5.55 -7.61 63.32
C ILE A 16 6.94 -7.48 62.70
N SER A 17 7.03 -7.24 61.39
CA SER A 17 7.98 -6.25 60.86
C SER A 17 7.56 -5.72 59.49
N SER A 18 7.33 -4.42 59.49
CA SER A 18 7.39 -3.43 58.40
C SER A 18 7.89 -3.91 57.03
N LYS A 19 7.03 -3.82 56.01
CA LYS A 19 7.48 -3.57 54.63
C LYS A 19 6.93 -2.24 54.15
N ALA A 20 7.86 -1.30 54.00
CA ALA A 20 7.68 0.02 53.45
C ALA A 20 7.09 -0.06 52.03
N LYS A 21 6.18 0.86 51.74
CA LYS A 21 5.61 1.09 50.41
C LYS A 21 6.68 1.64 49.47
N ASP A 22 7.28 0.78 48.65
CA ASP A 22 8.11 1.23 47.53
C ASP A 22 7.23 1.72 46.37
N LYS A 23 7.05 3.04 46.29
CA LYS A 23 6.50 3.73 45.12
C LYS A 23 7.48 3.62 43.95
N LYS A 24 7.35 2.59 43.10
CA LYS A 24 8.01 2.56 41.78
C LYS A 24 7.40 3.63 40.87
N LYS A 25 8.08 4.78 40.77
CA LYS A 25 7.88 5.79 39.71
C LYS A 25 8.16 5.15 38.35
N ASN A 26 7.12 4.95 37.55
CA ASN A 26 7.23 4.52 36.15
C ASN A 26 7.83 5.68 35.31
N LYS A 27 9.16 5.70 35.15
CA LYS A 27 9.83 6.59 34.18
C LYS A 27 9.45 6.12 32.77
N LYS A 28 8.57 6.87 32.09
CA LYS A 28 8.36 6.78 30.63
C LYS A 28 9.72 6.90 29.93
N LYS A 29 10.24 5.80 29.37
CA LYS A 29 11.38 5.83 28.45
C LYS A 29 10.95 6.65 27.23
N LYS A 30 11.47 7.88 27.08
CA LYS A 30 11.43 8.61 25.82
C LYS A 30 12.18 7.75 24.79
N ARG A 31 11.47 7.19 23.81
CA ARG A 31 12.04 6.59 22.60
C ARG A 31 12.61 7.73 21.74
N GLY A 32 13.76 8.27 22.15
CA GLY A 32 14.58 9.10 21.27
C GLY A 32 15.33 8.16 20.32
N GLY A 33 14.71 7.81 19.21
CA GLY A 33 15.43 7.15 18.12
C GLY A 33 16.50 8.10 17.60
N SER A 34 17.77 7.74 17.73
CA SER A 34 18.86 8.45 17.06
C SER A 34 18.55 8.50 15.57
N LYS A 35 18.50 9.70 14.97
CA LYS A 35 18.31 9.83 13.52
C LYS A 35 19.48 9.13 12.84
N ARG A 36 19.22 7.97 12.24
CA ARG A 36 20.22 7.20 11.50
C ARG A 36 20.79 8.10 10.40
N LYS A 37 22.11 8.29 10.39
CA LYS A 37 22.80 9.11 9.40
C LYS A 37 22.65 8.45 8.02
N MET A 38 22.32 9.23 6.99
CA MET A 38 22.20 8.72 5.62
C MET A 38 23.55 8.18 5.12
N THR A 39 23.52 7.13 4.30
CA THR A 39 24.70 6.66 3.56
C THR A 39 25.12 7.70 2.51
N ALA A 40 26.31 7.53 1.92
CA ALA A 40 26.77 8.39 0.84
C ALA A 40 25.81 8.34 -0.37
N GLU A 41 25.38 7.15 -0.76
CA GLU A 41 24.41 6.93 -1.83
C GLU A 41 23.06 7.59 -1.54
N GLN A 42 22.53 7.41 -0.32
CA GLN A 42 21.29 8.05 0.10
C GLN A 42 21.41 9.58 0.09
N THR A 43 22.58 10.12 0.45
CA THR A 43 22.84 11.56 0.41
C THR A 43 22.88 12.08 -1.02
N SER A 44 23.56 11.36 -1.93
CA SER A 44 23.61 11.70 -3.36
C SER A 44 22.22 11.64 -3.98
N ALA A 45 21.47 10.56 -3.74
CA ALA A 45 20.09 10.42 -4.22
C ALA A 45 19.19 11.55 -3.70
N PHE A 46 19.30 11.87 -2.39
CA PHE A 46 18.53 12.98 -1.81
C PHE A 46 18.84 14.32 -2.47
N LYS A 47 20.12 14.60 -2.78
CA LYS A 47 20.51 15.83 -3.49
C LYS A 47 19.95 15.87 -4.90
N SER A 48 20.14 14.82 -5.70
CA SER A 48 19.64 14.75 -7.08
C SER A 48 18.13 14.92 -7.14
N VAL A 49 17.39 14.31 -6.21
CA VAL A 49 15.94 14.43 -6.14
C VAL A 49 15.51 15.81 -5.65
N THR A 50 16.23 16.40 -4.70
CA THR A 50 15.98 17.78 -4.24
C THR A 50 16.14 18.76 -5.38
N GLU A 51 17.23 18.67 -6.13
CA GLU A 51 17.45 19.47 -7.33
C GLU A 51 16.31 19.25 -8.32
N TRP A 52 15.97 18.00 -8.64
CA TRP A 52 14.90 17.68 -9.59
C TRP A 52 13.53 18.24 -9.21
N VAL A 53 13.15 18.15 -7.93
CA VAL A 53 11.86 18.67 -7.42
C VAL A 53 11.79 20.19 -7.53
N TYR A 54 12.91 20.89 -7.31
CA TYR A 54 12.95 22.35 -7.27
C TYR A 54 13.52 23.03 -8.54
N LEU A 55 13.89 22.26 -9.57
CA LEU A 55 14.40 22.75 -10.87
C LEU A 55 13.57 23.93 -11.42
N ASP A 56 12.23 23.81 -11.38
CA ASP A 56 11.34 24.80 -11.99
C ASP A 56 11.18 26.09 -11.16
N ARG A 57 11.56 26.10 -9.87
CA ARG A 57 11.50 27.31 -9.03
C ARG A 57 12.58 28.32 -9.38
N HIS A 58 13.69 27.88 -9.96
CA HIS A 58 14.79 28.77 -10.36
C HIS A 58 14.51 29.55 -11.66
N GLN A 59 13.51 29.14 -12.44
CA GLN A 59 13.15 29.83 -13.69
C GLN A 59 12.07 30.92 -13.52
N ASN A 60 11.47 31.05 -12.33
CA ASN A 60 10.40 32.04 -12.10
C ASN A 60 10.54 32.73 -10.72
N PRO A 61 11.31 33.83 -10.61
CA PRO A 61 11.64 34.49 -9.34
C PRO A 61 10.44 35.14 -8.62
N ASN A 62 9.28 35.27 -9.28
CA ASN A 62 8.16 36.09 -8.80
C ASN A 62 7.10 35.34 -7.97
N SER A 63 7.31 34.08 -7.58
CA SER A 63 6.43 33.42 -6.61
C SER A 63 6.87 33.74 -5.17
N SER A 64 6.68 35.00 -4.78
CA SER A 64 6.83 35.43 -3.39
C SER A 64 5.89 34.64 -2.49
N SER A 65 6.45 33.83 -1.61
CA SER A 65 5.71 33.11 -0.58
C SER A 65 5.01 34.11 0.35
N THR A 66 3.69 34.20 0.27
CA THR A 66 2.87 34.75 1.36
C THR A 66 2.93 33.78 2.54
N ALA A 67 3.89 34.03 3.43
CA ALA A 67 3.92 33.44 4.74
C ALA A 67 2.79 34.03 5.59
N GLY A 68 1.89 33.19 6.10
CA GLY A 68 1.03 33.53 7.22
C GLY A 68 -0.47 33.30 7.02
N LEU A 69 -0.91 32.06 7.22
CA LEU A 69 -2.06 31.78 8.10
C LEU A 69 -2.01 30.29 8.47
N SER A 70 -1.97 29.98 9.76
CA SER A 70 -2.10 28.60 10.24
C SER A 70 -3.52 28.12 9.96
N SER A 71 -3.75 27.51 8.79
CA SER A 71 -5.01 26.83 8.51
C SER A 71 -4.96 25.43 9.08
N TRP A 72 -5.99 25.12 9.88
CA TRP A 72 -6.28 23.77 10.33
C TRP A 72 -7.06 23.09 9.21
N VAL A 73 -6.48 22.08 8.58
CA VAL A 73 -7.20 21.26 7.59
C VAL A 73 -7.49 19.92 8.25
N VAL A 74 -8.78 19.61 8.39
CA VAL A 74 -9.26 18.28 8.76
C VAL A 74 -9.37 17.51 7.45
N ASP A 75 -8.62 16.41 7.32
CA ASP A 75 -8.79 15.53 6.16
C ASP A 75 -10.05 14.65 6.32
N ASP A 76 -10.50 14.04 5.22
CA ASP A 76 -11.67 13.14 5.18
C ASP A 76 -11.56 11.91 6.11
N PHE A 77 -10.45 11.74 6.83
CA PHE A 77 -10.17 10.66 7.78
C PHE A 77 -9.93 11.19 9.21
N GLY A 78 -10.17 12.48 9.46
CA GLY A 78 -10.14 13.08 10.80
C GLY A 78 -8.74 13.29 11.39
N VAL A 79 -7.66 13.28 10.58
CA VAL A 79 -6.29 13.41 11.10
C VAL A 79 -5.87 14.88 11.18
N GLN A 80 -5.64 15.37 12.41
CA GLN A 80 -5.08 16.72 12.66
C GLN A 80 -3.54 16.71 12.51
N LYS A 81 -2.98 17.60 11.69
CA LYS A 81 -1.52 17.81 11.59
C LYS A 81 -1.14 19.27 11.83
N SER A 82 -0.15 19.50 12.69
CA SER A 82 0.52 20.79 12.86
C SER A 82 1.76 20.88 11.97
N LEU A 83 1.89 21.95 11.18
CA LEU A 83 3.11 22.27 10.43
C LEU A 83 4.15 22.90 11.38
N GLY A 84 5.11 22.09 11.85
CA GLY A 84 6.25 22.59 12.62
C GLY A 84 7.29 23.29 11.73
N ARG A 85 7.88 24.40 12.21
CA ARG A 85 9.01 25.09 11.57
C ARG A 85 10.27 24.21 11.62
N GLY A 86 10.66 23.68 10.47
CA GLY A 86 11.92 23.00 10.17
C GLY A 86 12.06 22.88 8.64
N MET A 87 13.27 22.65 8.12
CA MET A 87 13.51 22.45 6.67
C MET A 87 12.37 21.65 6.04
N GLU A 88 11.84 22.13 4.91
CA GLU A 88 10.68 21.54 4.23
C GLU A 88 10.93 20.04 4.04
N LYS A 89 10.21 19.20 4.81
CA LYS A 89 10.42 17.76 4.83
C LYS A 89 10.05 17.22 3.45
N MET A 90 11.01 16.66 2.74
CA MET A 90 10.76 16.03 1.45
C MET A 90 10.08 14.68 1.68
N VAL A 91 8.80 14.59 1.33
CA VAL A 91 7.99 13.39 1.47
C VAL A 91 7.75 12.78 0.09
N PHE A 92 7.97 11.47 0.02
CA PHE A 92 7.79 10.63 -1.15
C PHE A 92 6.64 9.68 -0.90
N GLU A 93 5.82 9.47 -1.92
CA GLU A 93 4.95 8.31 -2.02
C GLU A 93 5.33 7.59 -3.31
N LEU A 94 5.81 6.35 -3.22
CA LEU A 94 6.34 5.61 -4.35
C LEU A 94 5.48 4.39 -4.70
N HIS A 95 4.44 4.09 -3.94
CA HIS A 95 3.54 2.98 -4.25
C HIS A 95 2.11 3.38 -3.90
N SER A 96 1.33 3.76 -4.91
CA SER A 96 -0.03 4.25 -4.71
C SER A 96 -0.97 3.84 -5.82
N HIS A 97 -2.25 3.69 -5.46
CA HIS A 97 -3.29 3.12 -6.29
C HIS A 97 -4.45 4.09 -6.41
N SER A 98 -5.03 4.15 -7.61
CA SER A 98 -6.22 4.92 -7.91
C SER A 98 -7.40 4.01 -8.26
N LYS A 99 -8.55 4.62 -8.57
CA LYS A 99 -9.72 3.93 -9.10
C LYS A 99 -9.49 3.24 -10.45
N HIS A 100 -8.34 3.44 -11.12
CA HIS A 100 -8.01 2.72 -12.34
C HIS A 100 -7.61 1.27 -12.06
N SER A 101 -7.27 0.93 -10.82
CA SER A 101 -7.11 -0.44 -10.36
C SER A 101 -8.00 -0.74 -9.16
N ASP A 102 -7.47 -0.74 -7.93
CA ASP A 102 -8.20 -1.09 -6.72
C ASP A 102 -8.14 -0.02 -5.62
N GLY A 103 -7.57 1.14 -5.93
CA GLY A 103 -7.58 2.32 -5.08
C GLY A 103 -8.99 2.90 -4.87
N PHE A 104 -9.09 3.84 -3.95
CA PHE A 104 -10.37 4.48 -3.58
C PHE A 104 -10.57 5.85 -4.24
N LEU A 105 -9.50 6.54 -4.62
CA LEU A 105 -9.54 7.90 -5.16
C LEU A 105 -9.24 7.90 -6.66
N SER A 106 -9.82 8.84 -7.42
CA SER A 106 -9.35 9.07 -8.79
C SER A 106 -7.90 9.57 -8.77
N PRO A 107 -7.13 9.45 -9.87
CA PRO A 107 -5.78 9.99 -9.94
C PRO A 107 -5.70 11.45 -9.49
N SER A 108 -6.63 12.32 -9.92
CA SER A 108 -6.67 13.73 -9.48
C SER A 108 -6.85 13.89 -7.97
N LYS A 109 -7.76 13.12 -7.37
CA LYS A 109 -8.04 13.19 -5.93
C LYS A 109 -6.91 12.58 -5.09
N LEU A 110 -6.23 11.57 -5.62
CA LEU A 110 -5.03 11.01 -5.01
C LEU A 110 -3.90 12.05 -4.96
N VAL A 111 -3.66 12.78 -6.05
CA VAL A 111 -2.68 13.88 -6.08
C VAL A 111 -3.04 14.98 -5.10
N GLU A 112 -4.30 15.42 -5.06
CA GLU A 112 -4.78 16.44 -4.11
C GLU A 112 -4.54 16.01 -2.65
N ARG A 113 -4.87 14.74 -2.32
CA ARG A 113 -4.61 14.18 -1.00
C ARG A 113 -3.11 14.11 -0.68
N ALA A 114 -2.29 13.71 -1.65
CA ALA A 114 -0.84 13.67 -1.50
C ALA A 114 -0.27 15.07 -1.19
N HIS A 115 -0.74 16.08 -1.91
CA HIS A 115 -0.39 17.48 -1.67
C HIS A 115 -0.74 17.94 -0.25
N GLY A 116 -1.97 17.67 0.20
CA GLY A 116 -2.40 17.99 1.57
C GLY A 116 -1.57 17.32 2.66
N ASN A 117 -0.88 16.23 2.33
CA ASN A 117 0.04 15.52 3.22
C ASN A 117 1.53 15.93 3.09
N GLY A 118 1.83 16.92 2.23
CA GLY A 118 3.18 17.43 2.00
C GLY A 118 4.04 16.58 1.06
N VAL A 119 3.43 15.64 0.32
CA VAL A 119 4.13 14.84 -0.70
C VAL A 119 4.62 15.76 -1.83
N LYS A 120 5.88 15.58 -2.23
CA LYS A 120 6.51 16.32 -3.33
C LYS A 120 6.69 15.47 -4.59
N VAL A 121 6.83 14.16 -4.41
CA VAL A 121 6.99 13.19 -5.48
C VAL A 121 6.04 12.04 -5.20
N LEU A 122 5.18 11.74 -6.18
CA LEU A 122 4.17 10.69 -6.11
C LEU A 122 4.36 9.76 -7.31
N ALA A 123 4.53 8.46 -7.07
CA ALA A 123 4.40 7.45 -8.11
C ALA A 123 2.97 6.89 -8.10
N LEU A 124 2.30 6.93 -9.25
CA LEU A 124 1.04 6.22 -9.44
C LEU A 124 1.39 4.86 -10.06
N THR A 125 1.04 3.79 -9.36
CA THR A 125 1.46 2.41 -9.66
C THR A 125 0.24 1.52 -9.62
N ASP A 126 -0.81 1.90 -10.35
CA ASP A 126 -2.03 1.11 -10.46
C ASP A 126 -1.72 -0.32 -10.94
N HIS A 127 -2.49 -1.28 -10.45
CA HIS A 127 -2.28 -2.67 -10.83
C HIS A 127 -2.56 -2.92 -12.32
N ASP A 128 -1.56 -3.43 -13.03
CA ASP A 128 -1.58 -3.78 -14.45
C ASP A 128 -2.19 -2.71 -15.39
N THR A 129 -2.07 -1.43 -15.05
CA THR A 129 -2.53 -0.36 -15.95
C THR A 129 -1.79 0.94 -15.68
N MET A 130 -1.49 1.68 -16.75
CA MET A 130 -0.97 3.05 -16.69
C MET A 130 -2.02 4.09 -17.09
N SER A 131 -3.30 3.69 -17.20
CA SER A 131 -4.36 4.56 -17.72
C SER A 131 -4.65 5.79 -16.87
N GLY A 132 -4.29 5.78 -15.57
CA GLY A 132 -4.44 6.92 -14.67
C GLY A 132 -3.30 7.95 -14.72
N ILE A 133 -2.19 7.65 -15.42
CA ILE A 133 -0.98 8.50 -15.39
C ILE A 133 -1.24 9.90 -15.95
N THR A 134 -1.93 10.02 -17.09
CA THR A 134 -2.20 11.32 -17.73
C THR A 134 -2.99 12.23 -16.79
N GLU A 135 -4.07 11.72 -16.18
CA GLU A 135 -4.87 12.48 -15.22
C GLU A 135 -4.02 12.89 -14.00
N ALA A 136 -3.19 11.99 -13.47
CA ALA A 136 -2.32 12.28 -12.33
C ALA A 136 -1.33 13.41 -12.66
N VAL A 137 -0.68 13.35 -13.83
CA VAL A 137 0.29 14.36 -14.30
C VAL A 137 -0.39 15.72 -14.45
N GLU A 138 -1.56 15.77 -15.07
CA GLU A 138 -2.34 17.00 -15.23
C GLU A 138 -2.74 17.61 -13.88
N ALA A 139 -3.19 16.77 -12.93
CA ALA A 139 -3.53 17.22 -11.60
C ALA A 139 -2.31 17.75 -10.83
N ALA A 140 -1.16 17.10 -10.96
CA ALA A 140 0.05 17.43 -10.25
C ALA A 140 0.64 18.79 -10.64
N ARG A 141 0.43 19.23 -11.89
CA ARG A 141 0.81 20.58 -12.36
C ARG A 141 0.21 21.68 -11.48
N ARG A 142 -1.01 21.50 -10.96
CA ARG A 142 -1.70 22.49 -10.10
C ARG A 142 -1.07 22.61 -8.72
N PHE A 143 -0.43 21.54 -8.23
CA PHE A 143 0.05 21.42 -6.86
C PHE A 143 1.59 21.44 -6.74
N GLY A 144 2.29 21.52 -7.87
CA GLY A 144 3.75 21.44 -7.91
C GLY A 144 4.28 20.08 -7.42
N ILE A 145 3.52 19.01 -7.63
CA ILE A 145 3.95 17.64 -7.36
C ILE A 145 4.61 17.08 -8.62
N LYS A 146 5.70 16.33 -8.44
CA LYS A 146 6.28 15.52 -9.52
C LYS A 146 5.62 14.14 -9.53
N ILE A 147 5.11 13.73 -10.68
CA ILE A 147 4.62 12.37 -10.88
C ILE A 147 5.73 11.50 -11.45
N ILE A 148 5.92 10.33 -10.86
CA ILE A 148 6.68 9.23 -11.48
C ILE A 148 5.65 8.30 -12.13
N PRO A 149 5.62 8.20 -13.47
CA PRO A 149 4.82 7.19 -14.14
C PRO A 149 5.24 5.80 -13.70
N GLY A 150 4.29 4.98 -13.27
CA GLY A 150 4.58 3.60 -12.91
C GLY A 150 3.38 2.68 -13.05
N VAL A 151 3.63 1.41 -12.79
CA VAL A 151 2.64 0.34 -12.78
C VAL A 151 3.09 -0.73 -11.79
N GLU A 152 2.16 -1.33 -11.06
CA GLU A 152 2.42 -2.54 -10.29
C GLU A 152 1.96 -3.75 -11.10
N ILE A 153 2.91 -4.52 -11.63
CA ILE A 153 2.64 -5.67 -12.49
C ILE A 153 2.45 -6.91 -11.62
N SER A 154 1.32 -7.59 -11.77
CA SER A 154 1.10 -8.89 -11.15
C SER A 154 1.83 -9.99 -11.91
N THR A 155 2.63 -10.77 -11.19
CA THR A 155 3.48 -11.82 -11.75
C THR A 155 3.44 -13.08 -10.89
N ILE A 156 3.96 -14.18 -11.41
CA ILE A 156 4.25 -15.39 -10.65
C ILE A 156 5.77 -15.58 -10.59
N PHE A 157 6.29 -15.84 -9.39
CA PHE A 157 7.65 -16.28 -9.20
C PHE A 157 7.67 -17.80 -9.04
N SER A 158 8.40 -18.48 -9.91
CA SER A 158 8.70 -19.90 -9.78
C SER A 158 10.18 -20.06 -9.45
N PRO A 159 10.55 -20.46 -8.23
CA PRO A 159 11.91 -20.86 -7.94
C PRO A 159 12.26 -22.11 -8.76
N ARG A 160 13.56 -22.46 -8.78
CA ARG A 160 14.08 -23.62 -9.53
C ARG A 160 13.45 -24.98 -9.17
N ASN A 161 12.64 -25.05 -8.11
CA ASN A 161 11.76 -26.18 -7.82
C ASN A 161 10.34 -25.87 -8.33
N PRO A 162 9.85 -26.56 -9.36
CA PRO A 162 8.57 -26.27 -10.04
C PRO A 162 7.31 -26.60 -9.23
N GLU A 163 7.43 -27.00 -7.96
CA GLU A 163 6.29 -27.35 -7.10
C GLU A 163 5.74 -26.17 -6.28
N MET A 164 6.39 -24.99 -6.32
CA MET A 164 5.90 -23.80 -5.64
C MET A 164 5.89 -22.60 -6.57
N GLU A 165 4.70 -22.14 -6.94
CA GLU A 165 4.50 -20.84 -7.57
C GLU A 165 4.03 -19.84 -6.50
N GLU A 166 4.68 -18.68 -6.44
CA GLU A 166 4.31 -17.61 -5.52
C GLU A 166 3.83 -16.38 -6.31
N PRO A 167 2.62 -15.86 -6.05
CA PRO A 167 2.21 -14.59 -6.63
C PRO A 167 3.05 -13.46 -6.02
N VAL A 168 3.78 -12.74 -6.86
CA VAL A 168 4.56 -11.56 -6.46
C VAL A 168 4.20 -10.38 -7.34
N HIS A 169 4.50 -9.18 -6.89
CA HIS A 169 4.27 -7.97 -7.67
C HIS A 169 5.57 -7.23 -7.95
N ILE A 170 5.72 -6.76 -9.18
CA ILE A 170 6.88 -5.98 -9.62
C ILE A 170 6.42 -4.55 -9.93
N LEU A 171 6.96 -3.58 -9.21
CA LEU A 171 6.80 -2.16 -9.52
C LEU A 171 7.71 -1.82 -10.69
N ALA A 172 7.15 -1.15 -11.69
CA ALA A 172 7.90 -0.53 -12.78
C ALA A 172 7.79 0.99 -12.64
N TYR A 173 8.94 1.67 -12.64
CA TYR A 173 9.00 3.14 -12.65
C TYR A 173 9.63 3.62 -13.96
N TYR A 174 9.01 4.61 -14.58
CA TYR A 174 9.48 5.21 -15.83
C TYR A 174 9.82 6.68 -15.65
N SER A 175 10.62 7.21 -16.57
CA SER A 175 10.90 8.64 -16.64
C SER A 175 9.67 9.43 -17.10
N GLY A 176 9.76 10.76 -17.12
CA GLY A 176 8.63 11.62 -17.48
C GLY A 176 8.09 11.45 -18.90
N CYS A 177 8.85 10.86 -19.83
CA CYS A 177 8.37 10.53 -21.17
C CYS A 177 7.64 9.17 -21.25
N GLY A 178 7.57 8.42 -20.14
CA GLY A 178 6.97 7.09 -20.12
C GLY A 178 7.88 6.00 -20.69
N PRO A 179 7.34 4.79 -20.93
CA PRO A 179 8.07 3.67 -21.52
C PRO A 179 8.38 3.89 -23.01
N MET A 180 9.56 3.48 -23.46
CA MET A 180 10.00 3.61 -24.87
C MET A 180 9.24 2.69 -25.85
N ARG A 181 8.68 1.59 -25.35
CA ARG A 181 7.88 0.61 -26.10
C ARG A 181 6.53 0.40 -25.42
N TYR A 182 5.74 1.47 -25.35
CA TYR A 182 4.48 1.51 -24.61
C TYR A 182 3.50 0.42 -25.09
N GLU A 183 3.42 0.17 -26.39
CA GLU A 183 2.48 -0.78 -26.97
C GLU A 183 2.76 -2.24 -26.56
N GLU A 184 4.05 -2.61 -26.46
CA GLU A 184 4.45 -3.94 -25.97
C GLU A 184 4.12 -4.12 -24.50
N LEU A 185 4.40 -3.09 -23.68
CA LEU A 185 4.04 -3.07 -22.27
C LEU A 185 2.52 -3.15 -22.09
N ASP A 186 1.75 -2.29 -22.75
CA ASP A 186 0.29 -2.28 -22.60
C ASP A 186 -0.35 -3.58 -23.09
N LYS A 187 0.20 -4.23 -24.10
CA LYS A 187 -0.24 -5.57 -24.52
C LYS A 187 -0.03 -6.61 -23.41
N LEU A 188 1.13 -6.63 -22.75
CA LEU A 188 1.35 -7.50 -21.59
C LEU A 188 0.33 -7.19 -20.51
N LEU A 189 0.21 -5.92 -20.11
CA LEU A 189 -0.70 -5.48 -19.06
C LEU A 189 -2.17 -5.83 -19.39
N ALA A 190 -2.59 -5.71 -20.65
CA ALA A 190 -3.93 -6.08 -21.11
C ALA A 190 -4.20 -7.58 -20.95
N ASN A 191 -3.23 -8.44 -21.27
CA ASN A 191 -3.36 -9.88 -21.08
C ASN A 191 -3.55 -10.24 -19.60
N ILE A 192 -2.80 -9.59 -18.69
CA ILE A 192 -2.96 -9.83 -17.25
C ILE A 192 -4.35 -9.35 -16.79
N ARG A 193 -4.80 -8.19 -17.25
CA ARG A 193 -6.16 -7.68 -16.96
C ARG A 193 -7.25 -8.65 -17.42
N GLU A 194 -7.10 -9.29 -18.58
CA GLU A 194 -8.05 -10.31 -19.04
C GLU A 194 -8.06 -11.53 -18.12
N GLY A 195 -6.88 -12.02 -17.74
CA GLY A 195 -6.73 -13.09 -16.75
C GLY A 195 -7.39 -12.74 -15.40
N ARG A 196 -7.30 -11.47 -14.96
CA ARG A 196 -8.00 -10.98 -13.75
C ARG A 196 -9.52 -11.09 -13.86
N TYR A 197 -10.10 -10.78 -15.03
CA TYR A 197 -11.56 -10.89 -15.21
C TYR A 197 -12.03 -12.34 -15.05
N VAL A 198 -11.31 -13.29 -15.65
CA VAL A 198 -11.58 -14.73 -15.50
C VAL A 198 -11.45 -15.15 -14.05
N ARG A 199 -10.31 -14.82 -13.42
CA ARG A 199 -10.04 -15.11 -12.02
C ARG A 199 -11.13 -14.58 -11.08
N ALA A 200 -11.57 -13.34 -11.27
CA ALA A 200 -12.61 -12.73 -10.43
C ALA A 200 -13.96 -13.42 -10.57
N LYS A 201 -14.34 -13.83 -11.78
CA LYS A 201 -15.55 -14.64 -12.00
C LYS A 201 -15.46 -15.97 -11.26
N ASP A 202 -14.31 -16.64 -11.32
CA ASP A 202 -14.10 -17.91 -10.63
C ASP A 202 -14.17 -17.75 -9.10
N ILE A 203 -13.59 -16.69 -8.55
CA ILE A 203 -13.71 -16.36 -7.12
C ILE A 203 -15.20 -16.21 -6.74
N VAL A 204 -15.98 -15.46 -7.52
CA VAL A 204 -17.43 -15.29 -7.28
C VAL A 204 -18.17 -16.62 -7.35
N LEU A 205 -17.87 -17.47 -8.33
CA LEU A 205 -18.46 -18.81 -8.45
C LEU A 205 -18.14 -19.69 -7.23
N LYS A 206 -16.89 -19.65 -6.74
CA LYS A 206 -16.47 -20.39 -5.54
C LYS A 206 -17.21 -19.89 -4.29
N LEU A 207 -17.32 -18.57 -4.10
CA LEU A 207 -18.10 -17.98 -3.00
C LEU A 207 -19.58 -18.38 -3.05
N ASN A 208 -20.18 -18.41 -4.24
CA ASN A 208 -21.57 -18.85 -4.42
C ASN A 208 -21.76 -20.32 -4.00
N LYS A 209 -20.80 -21.20 -4.31
CA LYS A 209 -20.80 -22.60 -3.86
C LYS A 209 -20.66 -22.72 -2.34
N LEU A 210 -19.92 -21.81 -1.72
CA LEU A 210 -19.77 -21.68 -0.25
C LEU A 210 -20.99 -21.03 0.43
N LYS A 211 -22.13 -20.88 -0.27
CA LYS A 211 -23.37 -20.27 0.24
C LYS A 211 -23.24 -18.79 0.60
N LEU A 212 -22.33 -18.08 -0.07
CA LEU A 212 -22.15 -16.63 0.02
C LEU A 212 -22.46 -15.99 -1.35
N PRO A 213 -23.73 -15.97 -1.78
CA PRO A 213 -24.08 -15.55 -3.13
C PRO A 213 -23.72 -14.08 -3.39
N LEU A 214 -22.85 -13.84 -4.37
CA LEU A 214 -22.50 -12.54 -4.92
C LEU A 214 -22.87 -12.48 -6.40
N LYS A 215 -23.40 -11.33 -6.82
CA LYS A 215 -23.68 -11.02 -8.22
C LYS A 215 -22.44 -10.44 -8.88
N TRP A 216 -22.14 -10.89 -10.10
CA TRP A 216 -21.01 -10.37 -10.88
C TRP A 216 -21.12 -8.87 -11.12
N GLU A 217 -22.33 -8.39 -11.38
CA GLU A 217 -22.65 -6.98 -11.63
C GLU A 217 -22.33 -6.10 -10.42
N HIS A 218 -22.45 -6.64 -9.20
CA HIS A 218 -22.09 -5.93 -7.98
C HIS A 218 -20.58 -5.71 -7.91
N VAL A 219 -19.80 -6.77 -8.18
CA VAL A 219 -18.33 -6.71 -8.15
C VAL A 219 -17.80 -5.75 -9.21
N THR A 220 -18.33 -5.79 -10.43
CA THR A 220 -17.91 -4.88 -11.51
C THR A 220 -18.36 -3.44 -11.26
N LYS A 221 -19.52 -3.23 -10.63
CA LYS A 221 -19.94 -1.89 -10.19
C LYS A 221 -18.97 -1.29 -9.18
N ILE A 222 -18.47 -2.08 -8.23
CA ILE A 222 -17.48 -1.63 -7.25
C ILE A 222 -16.13 -1.33 -7.92
N ALA A 223 -15.69 -2.20 -8.85
CA ALA A 223 -14.44 -1.98 -9.59
C ALA A 223 -14.49 -0.71 -10.44
N GLY A 224 -15.63 -0.45 -11.08
CA GLY A 224 -15.81 0.67 -11.98
C GLY A 224 -15.64 0.30 -13.45
N LYS A 225 -16.04 1.22 -14.33
CA LYS A 225 -16.07 0.96 -15.77
C LYS A 225 -14.64 0.83 -16.32
N GLY A 226 -14.37 -0.28 -17.01
CA GLY A 226 -13.06 -0.54 -17.64
C GLY A 226 -11.98 -1.05 -16.69
N VAL A 227 -12.31 -1.27 -15.41
CA VAL A 227 -11.38 -1.75 -14.39
C VAL A 227 -11.52 -3.26 -14.23
N ALA A 228 -10.41 -3.98 -14.35
CA ALA A 228 -10.37 -5.43 -14.14
C ALA A 228 -10.50 -5.75 -12.63
N PRO A 229 -11.58 -6.44 -12.19
CA PRO A 229 -11.79 -6.67 -10.77
C PRO A 229 -10.72 -7.59 -10.17
N GLY A 230 -9.98 -7.10 -9.18
CA GLY A 230 -9.16 -7.92 -8.28
C GLY A 230 -9.90 -8.45 -7.04
N ARG A 231 -9.18 -9.22 -6.20
CA ARG A 231 -9.66 -9.76 -4.92
C ARG A 231 -10.21 -8.68 -3.98
N LEU A 232 -9.61 -7.48 -3.99
CA LEU A 232 -10.06 -6.38 -3.14
C LEU A 232 -11.49 -5.91 -3.49
N HIS A 233 -11.88 -5.92 -4.78
CA HIS A 233 -13.24 -5.59 -5.20
C HIS A 233 -14.25 -6.65 -4.75
N VAL A 234 -13.87 -7.93 -4.84
CA VAL A 234 -14.69 -9.03 -4.30
C VAL A 234 -14.84 -8.89 -2.79
N ALA A 235 -13.75 -8.61 -2.07
CA ALA A 235 -13.79 -8.37 -0.63
C ALA A 235 -14.73 -7.21 -0.25
N ARG A 236 -14.68 -6.09 -0.99
CA ARG A 236 -15.61 -4.97 -0.82
C ARG A 236 -17.06 -5.40 -1.06
N ALA A 237 -17.32 -6.19 -2.12
CA ALA A 237 -18.65 -6.74 -2.38
C ALA A 237 -19.15 -7.65 -1.24
N MET A 238 -18.26 -8.46 -0.64
CA MET A 238 -18.61 -9.29 0.51
C MET A 238 -18.98 -8.47 1.74
N VAL A 239 -18.29 -7.35 1.97
CA VAL A 239 -18.61 -6.42 3.06
C VAL A 239 -19.95 -5.75 2.82
N GLU A 240 -20.17 -5.19 1.62
CA GLU A 240 -21.45 -4.54 1.27
C GLU A 240 -22.65 -5.49 1.32
N ALA A 241 -22.43 -6.77 1.00
CA ALA A 241 -23.45 -7.81 1.12
C ALA A 241 -23.67 -8.34 2.55
N GLY A 242 -22.86 -7.89 3.53
CA GLY A 242 -22.99 -8.29 4.94
C GLY A 242 -22.46 -9.68 5.27
N TYR A 243 -21.69 -10.31 4.38
CA TYR A 243 -21.10 -11.65 4.62
C TYR A 243 -19.87 -11.61 5.54
N VAL A 244 -19.21 -10.46 5.60
CA VAL A 244 -18.03 -10.21 6.42
C VAL A 244 -18.07 -8.78 6.94
N GLU A 245 -17.52 -8.56 8.13
CA GLU A 245 -17.52 -7.26 8.82
C GLU A 245 -16.55 -6.26 8.20
N ASN A 246 -15.46 -6.75 7.61
CA ASN A 246 -14.41 -5.92 7.04
C ASN A 246 -13.52 -6.70 6.06
N LEU A 247 -12.69 -5.95 5.32
CA LEU A 247 -11.77 -6.51 4.31
C LEU A 247 -10.81 -7.54 4.90
N LYS A 248 -10.29 -7.29 6.11
CA LYS A 248 -9.37 -8.21 6.79
C LYS A 248 -10.02 -9.58 6.99
N GLN A 249 -11.28 -9.62 7.40
CA GLN A 249 -12.01 -10.87 7.56
C GLN A 249 -12.25 -11.57 6.21
N ALA A 250 -12.54 -10.82 5.14
CA ALA A 250 -12.70 -11.37 3.79
C ALA A 250 -11.43 -12.12 3.32
N PHE A 251 -10.27 -11.45 3.44
CA PHE A 251 -8.99 -12.06 3.08
C PHE A 251 -8.62 -13.22 4.00
N ALA A 252 -8.74 -13.08 5.32
CA ALA A 252 -8.35 -14.12 6.25
C ALA A 252 -9.18 -15.41 6.14
N ARG A 253 -10.46 -15.33 5.75
CA ARG A 253 -11.35 -16.50 5.70
C ARG A 253 -11.51 -17.11 4.31
N TYR A 254 -11.44 -16.30 3.26
CA TYR A 254 -11.90 -16.73 1.93
C TYR A 254 -10.90 -16.44 0.79
N LEU A 255 -10.24 -15.28 0.82
CA LEU A 255 -9.53 -14.73 -0.35
C LEU A 255 -7.99 -14.76 -0.25
N TYR A 256 -7.43 -15.31 0.84
CA TYR A 256 -5.98 -15.53 0.98
C TYR A 256 -5.46 -16.55 -0.05
N ASP A 257 -4.15 -16.58 -0.27
CA ASP A 257 -3.53 -17.48 -1.23
C ASP A 257 -3.71 -18.95 -0.81
N GLY A 258 -4.24 -19.77 -1.71
CA GLY A 258 -4.66 -21.15 -1.40
C GLY A 258 -5.96 -21.27 -0.58
N GLY A 259 -6.65 -20.16 -0.31
CA GLY A 259 -7.91 -20.15 0.45
C GLY A 259 -9.13 -20.70 -0.30
N PRO A 260 -10.28 -20.83 0.38
CA PRO A 260 -11.48 -21.50 -0.15
C PRO A 260 -12.03 -20.93 -1.47
N ALA A 261 -11.89 -19.61 -1.67
CA ALA A 261 -12.32 -18.95 -2.90
C ALA A 261 -11.13 -18.50 -3.76
N TYR A 262 -9.90 -18.87 -3.40
CA TYR A 262 -8.71 -18.51 -4.16
C TYR A 262 -8.78 -19.06 -5.59
N SER A 263 -8.34 -18.27 -6.56
CA SER A 263 -8.21 -18.68 -7.95
C SER A 263 -6.98 -17.99 -8.53
N THR A 264 -6.28 -18.66 -9.43
CA THR A 264 -5.11 -18.11 -10.13
C THR A 264 -5.55 -17.44 -11.44
N GLY A 265 -4.70 -16.56 -11.96
CA GLY A 265 -4.91 -15.89 -13.24
C GLY A 265 -3.92 -16.38 -14.29
N SER A 266 -3.67 -15.52 -15.27
CA SER A 266 -2.72 -15.73 -16.38
C SER A 266 -1.51 -14.82 -16.21
N GLU A 267 -1.04 -14.67 -14.98
CA GLU A 267 0.11 -13.82 -14.67
C GLU A 267 1.39 -14.35 -15.34
N PRO A 268 2.24 -13.48 -15.94
CA PRO A 268 3.52 -13.87 -16.50
C PRO A 268 4.53 -14.21 -15.39
N LEU A 269 5.65 -14.82 -15.78
CA LEU A 269 6.77 -15.01 -14.88
C LEU A 269 7.37 -13.66 -14.48
N ALA A 270 7.81 -13.55 -13.22
CA ALA A 270 8.43 -12.35 -12.68
C ALA A 270 9.65 -11.93 -13.50
N GLU A 271 10.46 -12.89 -13.96
CA GLU A 271 11.63 -12.68 -14.80
C GLU A 271 11.28 -12.06 -16.15
N GLU A 272 10.19 -12.51 -16.78
CA GLU A 272 9.71 -11.98 -18.06
C GLU A 272 9.24 -10.53 -17.91
N ALA A 273 8.51 -10.24 -16.83
CA ALA A 273 8.07 -8.88 -16.53
C ALA A 273 9.26 -7.95 -16.26
N VAL A 274 10.23 -8.38 -15.44
CA VAL A 274 11.46 -7.62 -15.16
C VAL A 274 12.24 -7.36 -16.44
N GLN A 275 12.38 -8.36 -17.31
CA GLN A 275 13.04 -8.21 -18.59
C GLN A 275 12.33 -7.13 -19.43
N LEU A 276 11.00 -7.21 -19.59
CA LEU A 276 10.24 -6.23 -20.36
C LEU A 276 10.32 -4.81 -19.76
N ILE A 277 10.31 -4.67 -18.44
CA ILE A 277 10.46 -3.37 -17.76
C ILE A 277 11.81 -2.73 -18.13
N CYS A 278 12.92 -3.47 -18.03
CA CYS A 278 14.25 -2.98 -18.40
C CYS A 278 14.29 -2.60 -19.89
N GLU A 279 13.73 -3.45 -20.72
CA GLU A 279 13.63 -3.33 -22.18
C GLU A 279 12.79 -2.13 -22.65
N THR A 280 11.84 -1.68 -21.83
CA THR A 280 11.00 -0.50 -22.06
C THR A 280 11.58 0.76 -21.42
N GLY A 281 12.77 0.68 -20.80
CA GLY A 281 13.47 1.81 -20.18
C GLY A 281 13.03 2.13 -18.76
N GLY A 282 12.38 1.18 -18.08
CA GLY A 282 11.91 1.31 -16.70
C GLY A 282 12.88 0.73 -15.67
N LEU A 283 12.66 1.10 -14.40
CA LEU A 283 13.29 0.50 -13.23
C LEU A 283 12.32 -0.50 -12.59
N ALA A 284 12.73 -1.76 -12.49
CA ALA A 284 11.97 -2.81 -11.81
C ALA A 284 12.33 -2.90 -10.31
N VAL A 285 11.32 -3.03 -9.46
CA VAL A 285 11.47 -3.18 -8.00
C VAL A 285 10.48 -4.23 -7.49
N LEU A 286 10.94 -5.19 -6.69
CA LEU A 286 10.05 -6.12 -5.99
C LEU A 286 9.20 -5.35 -4.97
N ALA A 287 7.88 -5.45 -5.10
CA ALA A 287 6.96 -4.81 -4.19
C ALA A 287 6.83 -5.62 -2.88
N HIS A 288 6.65 -4.91 -1.76
CA HIS A 288 6.27 -5.47 -0.44
C HIS A 288 6.87 -6.86 -0.08
N PRO A 289 8.22 -7.01 -0.09
CA PRO A 289 8.90 -8.26 0.26
C PRO A 289 8.87 -8.59 1.76
#